data_AF-A0A939CYB9-F1
#
_entry.id   AF-A0A939CYB9-F1
#
_cell.length_a   1.000
_cell.length_b   1.000
_cell.length_c   1.000
_cell.angle_alpha   90.00
_cell.angle_beta   90.00
_cell.angle_gamma   90.00
#
_symmetry.space_group_name_H-M   'P 1'
#
loop_
_entity.id
_entity.type
_entity.pdbx_description
1 polymer ?
#
loop_
_entity_poly.entity_id
_entity_poly.type
_entity_poly.pdbx_seq_one_letter_code
_entity_poly.pdbx_strand_id
1 'polypeptide(L)' 'MEAGACDRAIEWGYKRIQFYSGMALGVDTAAVEIILGLKDKYPIEINLTAALHCINQDAKWNNLDKQKYYWLLCQC' A
#
# COMPACT_ATOMS: atom_id res chain seq x y z
N MET A 1 -16.61 16.57 -2.93
CA MET A 1 -15.26 16.01 -2.75
C MET A 1 -15.45 14.52 -2.54
N GLU A 2 -14.94 13.69 -3.44
CA GLU A 2 -15.01 12.24 -3.29
C GLU A 2 -14.30 11.86 -2.00
N ALA A 3 -15.03 11.38 -0.99
CA ALA A 3 -14.45 11.10 0.30
C ALA A 3 -13.53 9.86 0.19
N GLY A 4 -12.22 10.09 0.18
CA GLY A 4 -11.23 9.02 0.27
C GLY A 4 -11.29 8.33 1.63
N ALA A 5 -10.66 7.16 1.74
CA ALA A 5 -10.62 6.42 3.01
C ALA A 5 -9.98 7.24 4.14
N CYS A 6 -8.94 8.03 3.83
CA CYS A 6 -8.28 8.92 4.78
C CYS A 6 -9.17 10.08 5.23
N ASP A 7 -9.92 10.70 4.31
CA ASP A 7 -10.85 11.79 4.65
C ASP A 7 -11.93 11.30 5.61
N ARG A 8 -12.52 10.13 5.33
CA ARG A 8 -13.50 9.50 6.23
C ARG A 8 -12.90 9.14 7.58
N ALA A 9 -11.67 8.65 7.62
CA ALA A 9 -11.01 8.33 8.87
C ALA A 9 -10.88 9.56 9.77
N ILE A 10 -10.52 10.71 9.20
CA ILE A 10 -10.43 12.00 9.91
C ILE A 10 -11.82 12.46 10.36
N GLU A 11 -12.82 12.43 9.47
CA GLU A 11 -14.20 12.81 9.77
C GLU A 11 -14.77 12.00 10.94
N TRP A 12 -14.47 10.71 10.99
CA TRP A 12 -14.90 9.81 12.07
C TRP A 12 -14.02 9.88 13.32
N GLY A 13 -13.02 10.76 13.36
CA GLY A 13 -12.16 10.98 14.53
C GLY A 13 -11.09 9.89 14.75
N TYR A 14 -10.81 9.05 13.76
CA TYR A 14 -9.71 8.08 13.83
C TYR A 14 -8.36 8.79 13.69
N LYS A 15 -7.39 8.34 14.49
CA LYS A 15 -6.01 8.84 14.46
C LYS A 15 -5.07 8.01 13.57
N ARG A 16 -5.55 6.86 13.10
CA ARG A 16 -4.79 5.88 12.33
C ARG A 16 -5.67 5.15 11.34
N ILE A 17 -5.12 4.81 10.19
CA ILE A 17 -5.69 3.87 9.22
C ILE A 17 -4.64 2.81 8.87
N GLN A 18 -5.11 1.56 8.75
CA GLN A 18 -4.28 0.42 8.37
C GLN A 18 -4.72 -0.09 7.01
N PHE A 19 -3.78 -0.15 6.06
CA PHE A 19 -3.96 -0.76 4.76
C PHE A 19 -3.28 -2.13 4.72
N TYR A 20 -3.88 -3.04 3.97
CA TYR A 20 -3.33 -4.36 3.67
C TYR A 20 -3.28 -4.53 2.16
N SER A 21 -2.17 -5.08 1.65
CA SER A 21 -2.02 -5.39 0.23
C SER A 21 -1.48 -6.80 0.08
N GLY A 22 -2.01 -7.58 -0.86
CA GLY A 22 -1.45 -8.87 -1.25
C GLY A 22 -0.15 -8.74 -2.05
N MET A 23 0.20 -7.51 -2.46
CA MET A 23 1.38 -7.16 -3.25
C MET A 23 1.44 -7.89 -4.61
N ALA A 24 0.30 -8.32 -5.14
CA ALA A 24 0.23 -8.88 -6.49
C ALA A 24 0.61 -7.83 -7.55
N LEU A 25 1.22 -8.28 -8.65
CA LEU A 25 1.53 -7.40 -9.77
C LEU A 25 0.26 -6.75 -10.32
N GLY A 26 0.29 -5.42 -10.47
CA GLY A 26 -0.85 -4.64 -10.97
C GLY A 26 -1.50 -3.81 -9.86
N VAL A 27 -2.80 -4.01 -9.62
CA VAL A 27 -3.62 -3.14 -8.75
C VAL A 27 -3.07 -3.07 -7.33
N ASP A 28 -2.68 -4.20 -6.74
CA ASP A 28 -2.11 -4.24 -5.39
C ASP A 28 -0.85 -3.39 -5.28
N THR A 29 0.09 -3.54 -6.22
CA THR A 29 1.31 -2.71 -6.26
C THR A 29 1.02 -1.23 -6.55
N ALA A 30 0.03 -0.93 -7.40
CA ALA A 30 -0.37 0.45 -7.70
C ALA A 30 -1.05 1.12 -6.50
N ALA A 31 -1.86 0.39 -5.74
CA ALA A 31 -2.47 0.87 -4.51
C ALA A 31 -1.40 1.21 -3.47
N VAL A 32 -0.34 0.40 -3.35
CA VAL A 32 0.79 0.69 -2.46
C VAL A 32 1.48 1.99 -2.85
N GLU A 33 1.79 2.21 -4.13
CA GLU A 33 2.37 3.47 -4.60
C GLU A 33 1.52 4.68 -4.23
N ILE A 34 0.19 4.57 -4.40
CA ILE A 34 -0.75 5.63 -4.02
C ILE A 34 -0.69 5.86 -2.51
N ILE A 35 -0.80 4.81 -1.69
CA ILE A 35 -0.80 4.90 -0.22
C ILE A 35 0.50 5.50 0.30
N LEU A 36 1.66 5.12 -0.25
CA LEU A 36 2.94 5.72 0.10
C LEU A 36 2.94 7.23 -0.16
N GLY A 37 2.37 7.66 -1.30
CA GLY A 37 2.17 9.08 -1.62
C GLY A 37 1.12 9.81 -0.76
N LEU A 38 0.37 9.10 0.09
CA LEU A 38 -0.58 9.67 1.04
C LEU A 38 0.00 9.83 2.46
N LYS A 39 1.03 9.05 2.83
CA LYS A 39 1.63 9.07 4.18
C LYS A 39 2.00 10.49 4.63
N ASP A 40 2.51 11.32 3.72
CA ASP A 40 2.93 12.70 4.02
C ASP A 40 1.81 13.76 3.88
N LYS A 41 0.63 13.37 3.39
CA LYS A 41 -0.47 14.30 3.05
C LYS A 41 -1.53 14.41 4.14
N TYR A 42 -1.58 13.46 5.06
CA TYR A 42 -2.64 13.36 6.03
C TYR A 42 -2.10 13.45 7.47
N PRO A 43 -2.81 14.13 8.39
CA PRO A 43 -2.39 14.29 9.78
C PRO A 43 -2.68 13.04 10.65
N ILE A 44 -2.90 11.89 10.03
CA ILE A 44 -3.19 10.61 10.71
C ILE A 44 -2.09 9.60 10.39
N GLU A 45 -1.88 8.65 11.29
CA GLU A 45 -0.92 7.56 11.06
C GLU A 45 -1.44 6.65 9.94
N ILE A 46 -0.71 6.53 8.83
CA ILE A 46 -1.04 5.66 7.71
C ILE A 46 -0.07 4.49 7.70
N ASN A 47 -0.56 3.32 8.08
CA ASN A 47 0.21 2.08 8.09
C ASN A 47 -0.13 1.21 6.90
N LEU A 48 0.87 0.50 6.39
CA LEU A 48 0.74 -0.43 5.30
C LEU A 48 1.31 -1.78 5.75
N THR A 49 0.66 -2.87 5.38
CA THR A 49 1.16 -4.22 5.69
C THR A 49 1.00 -5.11 4.48
N ALA A 50 2.10 -5.75 4.09
CA ALA A 50 2.12 -6.74 3.02
C ALA A 50 1.61 -8.09 3.55
N ALA A 51 0.46 -8.52 3.04
CA ALA A 51 -0.16 -9.81 3.33
C ALA A 51 0.23 -10.83 2.24
N LEU A 52 1.49 -11.27 2.26
CA LEU A 52 2.04 -12.18 1.24
C LEU A 52 1.50 -13.61 1.41
N HIS A 53 1.02 -14.22 0.33
CA HIS A 53 0.53 -15.59 0.35
C HIS A 53 1.67 -16.62 0.35
N CYS A 54 2.82 -16.28 -0.27
CA CYS A 54 4.01 -17.12 -0.29
C CYS A 54 5.28 -16.27 -0.52
N ILE A 55 6.45 -16.84 -0.19
CA ILE A 55 7.75 -16.16 -0.26
C ILE A 55 8.15 -15.85 -1.72
N ASN A 56 7.70 -16.67 -2.68
CA ASN A 56 8.12 -16.64 -4.08
C ASN A 56 7.00 -16.25 -5.05
N GLN A 57 6.04 -15.42 -4.60
CA GLN A 57 4.91 -15.01 -5.44
C GLN A 57 5.31 -14.31 -6.75
N ASP A 58 6.51 -13.71 -6.77
CA ASP A 58 7.10 -13.02 -7.91
C ASP A 58 7.82 -13.97 -8.89
N ALA A 59 7.90 -15.28 -8.62
CA ALA A 59 8.78 -16.22 -9.32
C ALA A 59 8.71 -16.13 -10.85
N LYS A 60 7.50 -15.94 -11.40
CA LYS A 60 7.23 -15.89 -12.86
C LYS A 60 7.26 -14.47 -13.46
N TRP A 61 7.50 -13.44 -12.67
CA TRP A 61 7.51 -12.06 -13.15
C TRP A 61 8.84 -11.72 -13.83
N ASN A 62 8.83 -10.71 -14.70
CA ASN A 62 10.05 -10.19 -15.31
C ASN A 62 10.90 -9.43 -14.27
N ASN A 63 12.15 -9.13 -14.61
CA ASN A 63 13.09 -8.52 -13.68
C ASN A 63 12.70 -7.11 -13.24
N LEU A 64 12.05 -6.33 -14.11
CA LEU A 64 11.61 -4.96 -13.78
C LEU A 64 10.49 -4.99 -12.74
N ASP A 65 9.51 -5.87 -12.94
CA ASP A 65 8.40 -6.06 -12.00
C ASP A 65 8.90 -6.59 -10.64
N LYS A 66 9.88 -7.50 -10.65
CA LYS A 66 10.53 -7.97 -9.42
C LYS A 66 11.23 -6.84 -8.67
N GLN A 67 12.02 -6.02 -9.37
CA GLN A 67 12.71 -4.89 -8.75
C GLN A 67 11.72 -3.90 -8.12
N LYS A 68 10.65 -3.55 -8.84
CA LYS A 68 9.58 -2.69 -8.32
C LYS A 68 8.91 -3.33 -7.10
N TYR A 69 8.56 -4.62 -7.18
CA TYR A 69 7.95 -5.36 -6.09
C TYR A 69 8.79 -5.32 -4.81
N TYR A 70 10.08 -5.66 -4.87
CA TYR A 70 10.96 -5.61 -3.70
C TYR A 70 11.16 -4.19 -3.18
N TRP A 71 11.23 -3.18 -4.06
CA TRP A 71 11.31 -1.79 -3.64
C TRP A 71 10.07 -1.37 -2.84
N LEU A 72 8.87 -1.70 -3.32
CA LEU A 72 7.60 -1.43 -2.62
C LEU A 72 7.50 -2.21 -1.31
N LEU A 73 7.92 -3.48 -1.30
CA LEU A 73 7.85 -4.34 -0.12
C LEU A 73 8.69 -3.78 1.05
N CYS A 74 9.82 -3.13 0.76
CA CYS A 74 10.64 -2.46 1.77
C CYS A 74 10.00 -1.20 2.38
N GLN A 75 8.90 -0.70 1.83
CA GLN A 75 8.17 0.49 2.33
C GLN A 75 6.93 0.14 3.15
N CYS A 76 6.59 -1.15 3.20
CA CYS A 76 5.50 -1.71 3.99
C CYS A 76 5.92 -1.80 5.46
#